data_AF-A0A7C1H514-F1
#
_entry.id   AF-A0A7C1H514-F1
#
_cell.length_a   1.000
_cell.length_b   1.000
_cell.length_c   1.000
_cell.angle_alpha   90.00
_cell.angle_beta   90.00
_cell.angle_gamma   90.00
#
_symmetry.space_group_name_H-M   'P 1'
#
loop_
_entity.id
_entity.type
_entity.pdbx_description
1 polymer ?
#
loop_
_entity_poly.entity_id
_entity_poly.type
_entity_poly.pdbx_seq_one_letter_code
_entity_poly.pdbx_strand_id
1 'polypeptide(L)'
;MAKSKIEQVKSVVGQPSDQGRRKTKDLVLTLIKGIISAALIYYLLRKTNMSDIWLSIKSADPWILLLSFSLHAVGYYASAYRWRILALAQKMDLPVSYLVESYAVAMFFNNILPTTVGGDAVRAYDSWRKGFPKLKSIATVGVERFIGMFALVVFAVIAVALTGEISSRVPFLWLWVGLCFVLMWAVLQGIFLQQGKVKVLMKIFDLPGFKIFRKIVDKFSDAFVNFRGKNKALFYSLLLSLLLQINVIFHYYLISEAVGLNIPFIKFWVIIPIALFVQMIPLSINGIGIRENLYVFFLGLYGATTASAIAFSWIAYAMILALGVFGGILYIFRKEDKVDSKIIMEDKDMVETNSEKKRDEILDTQKELLDEKKSKMHKYQELILGKTGMWNLIKYELIMTFTSWLPGALGLLLRSKLYPKILGSCGRNVAFGTNIAIRHPHKIHIDDNVVIDDHCVLDAKGEGNKGLKIGNGVFIGRNTILTCHDGDIVLEDNVNIGFNCVISSLGSIVIKENHLMAAFCYLVGGDHVADRTDMPILYQGRTAKGIVIEENIWLGAGVAVLDGSTVGRDSIVGAHAVVNGNIDPYSIAVGIPAKTIRDRRNGKKKQAKTVSK
;
A
#
# COMPACT_ATOMS: atom_id res chain seq x y z
N MET A 1 -53.42 -15.64 7.62
CA MET A 1 -52.53 -15.87 6.45
C MET A 1 -51.65 -14.68 6.05
N ALA A 2 -51.89 -13.44 6.49
CA ALA A 2 -51.06 -12.29 6.08
C ALA A 2 -49.76 -12.09 6.89
N LYS A 3 -49.67 -12.58 8.14
CA LYS A 3 -48.46 -12.44 8.98
C LYS A 3 -47.30 -13.34 8.56
N SER A 4 -47.56 -14.55 8.03
CA SER A 4 -46.50 -15.48 7.64
C SER A 4 -45.77 -15.08 6.34
N LYS A 5 -46.46 -14.38 5.42
CA LYS A 5 -45.83 -13.82 4.21
C LYS A 5 -44.90 -12.65 4.51
N ILE A 6 -45.17 -11.85 5.55
CA ILE A 6 -44.30 -10.71 5.94
C ILE A 6 -43.00 -11.21 6.62
N GLU A 7 -43.06 -12.33 7.36
CA GLU A 7 -41.86 -12.94 7.94
C GLU A 7 -40.98 -13.64 6.89
N GLN A 8 -41.57 -14.28 5.88
CA GLN A 8 -40.83 -14.85 4.75
C GLN A 8 -40.19 -13.78 3.84
N VAL A 9 -40.74 -12.57 3.76
CA VAL A 9 -40.09 -11.47 3.01
C VAL A 9 -38.92 -10.88 3.80
N LYS A 10 -39.00 -10.85 5.14
CA LYS A 10 -37.89 -10.40 6.02
C LYS A 10 -36.69 -11.36 6.06
N SER A 11 -36.88 -12.64 5.71
CA SER A 11 -35.76 -13.60 5.61
C SER A 11 -35.02 -13.51 4.27
N VAL A 12 -35.67 -13.00 3.21
CA VAL A 12 -35.10 -12.83 1.86
C VAL A 12 -34.46 -11.46 1.69
N VAL A 13 -35.04 -10.42 2.30
CA VAL A 13 -34.43 -9.09 2.39
C VAL A 13 -33.69 -9.02 3.72
N GLY A 14 -32.43 -9.46 3.73
CA GLY A 14 -31.58 -9.44 4.92
C GLY A 14 -31.71 -8.10 5.65
N GLN A 15 -31.95 -8.15 6.96
CA GLN A 15 -31.85 -6.94 7.77
C GLN A 15 -30.49 -6.29 7.51
N PRO A 16 -30.40 -4.94 7.43
CA PRO A 16 -29.12 -4.27 7.33
C PRO A 16 -28.24 -4.84 8.42
N SER A 17 -27.11 -5.44 8.04
CA SER A 17 -26.22 -6.10 8.98
C SER A 17 -25.96 -5.16 10.16
N ASP A 18 -25.83 -5.71 11.36
CA ASP A 18 -25.55 -4.92 12.58
C ASP A 18 -24.26 -4.07 12.41
N GLN A 19 -23.43 -4.39 11.41
CA GLN A 19 -22.32 -3.59 10.92
C GLN A 19 -22.72 -2.22 10.34
N GLY A 20 -23.85 -2.09 9.62
CA GLY A 20 -24.33 -0.83 9.04
C GLY A 20 -24.79 0.18 10.09
N ARG A 21 -25.51 -0.28 11.13
CA ARG A 21 -25.88 0.56 12.28
C ARG A 21 -24.66 0.98 13.10
N ARG A 22 -23.66 0.10 13.25
CA ARG A 22 -22.41 0.39 13.96
C ARG A 22 -21.57 1.42 13.21
N LYS A 23 -21.38 1.27 11.89
CA LYS A 23 -20.70 2.24 11.02
C LYS A 23 -21.36 3.62 11.05
N THR A 24 -22.70 3.68 11.06
CA THR A 24 -23.43 4.96 11.13
C THR A 24 -23.22 5.67 12.47
N LYS A 25 -23.26 4.94 13.59
CA LYS A 25 -22.96 5.50 14.92
C LYS A 25 -21.51 5.99 15.03
N ASP A 26 -20.56 5.21 14.52
CA ASP A 26 -19.13 5.57 14.55
C ASP A 26 -18.85 6.82 13.69
N LEU A 27 -19.53 6.95 12.54
CA LEU A 27 -19.47 8.14 11.69
C LEU A 27 -20.06 9.37 12.39
N VAL A 28 -21.25 9.26 12.97
CA VAL A 28 -21.89 10.37 13.71
C VAL A 28 -21.03 10.82 14.88
N LEU A 29 -20.48 9.88 15.66
CA LEU A 29 -19.58 10.21 16.77
C LEU A 29 -18.33 10.95 16.26
N THR A 30 -17.76 10.54 15.13
CA THR A 30 -16.60 11.19 14.52
C THR A 30 -16.93 12.61 14.06
N LEU A 31 -18.09 12.81 13.43
CA LEU A 31 -18.57 14.13 13.01
C LEU A 31 -18.77 15.07 14.20
N ILE A 32 -19.38 14.60 15.30
CA ILE A 32 -19.55 15.37 16.53
C ILE A 32 -18.18 15.81 17.08
N LYS A 33 -17.21 14.90 17.16
CA LYS A 33 -15.84 15.24 17.61
C LYS A 33 -15.18 16.27 16.69
N GLY A 34 -15.39 16.15 15.38
CA GLY A 34 -14.90 17.11 14.40
C GLY A 34 -15.48 18.52 14.61
N ILE A 35 -16.80 18.61 14.82
CA ILE A 35 -17.49 19.88 15.11
C ILE A 35 -16.99 20.50 16.40
N ILE A 36 -16.86 19.72 17.49
CA ILE A 36 -16.33 20.20 18.77
C ILE A 36 -14.89 20.72 18.59
N SER A 37 -14.04 19.99 17.87
CA SER A 37 -12.66 20.39 17.62
C SER A 37 -12.58 21.71 16.84
N ALA A 38 -13.39 21.84 15.77
CA ALA A 38 -13.46 23.04 14.95
C ALA A 38 -13.99 24.25 15.73
N ALA A 39 -15.01 24.06 16.57
CA ALA A 39 -15.58 25.11 17.40
C ALA A 39 -14.56 25.63 18.44
N LEU A 40 -13.83 24.72 19.10
CA LEU A 40 -12.78 25.06 20.07
C LEU A 40 -11.61 25.81 19.43
N ILE A 41 -11.17 25.39 18.24
CA ILE A 41 -10.12 26.10 17.49
C ILE A 41 -10.63 27.47 17.04
N TYR A 42 -11.83 27.55 16.45
CA TYR A 42 -12.40 28.81 16.00
C TYR A 42 -12.52 29.82 17.14
N TYR A 43 -12.98 29.38 18.31
CA TYR A 43 -13.04 30.21 19.51
C TYR A 43 -11.67 30.77 19.92
N LEU A 44 -10.62 29.95 19.90
CA LEU A 44 -9.25 30.39 20.21
C LEU A 44 -8.69 31.37 19.18
N LEU A 45 -8.85 31.06 17.88
CA LEU A 45 -8.32 31.88 16.79
C LEU A 45 -9.06 33.21 16.67
N ARG A 46 -10.33 33.30 17.09
CA ARG A 46 -11.04 34.60 17.16
C ARG A 46 -10.47 35.53 18.23
N LYS A 47 -9.83 34.97 19.27
CA LYS A 47 -9.27 35.72 20.40
C LYS A 47 -7.80 36.09 20.23
N THR A 48 -7.15 35.62 19.16
CA THR A 48 -5.69 35.72 19.01
C THR A 48 -5.33 36.10 17.59
N ASN A 49 -4.43 37.06 17.42
CA ASN A 49 -3.95 37.41 16.09
C ASN A 49 -3.01 36.32 15.56
N MET A 50 -3.22 35.91 14.31
CA MET A 50 -2.38 34.90 13.67
C MET A 50 -0.93 35.35 13.50
N SER A 51 -0.70 36.65 13.34
CA SER A 51 0.65 37.26 13.26
C SER A 51 1.49 36.93 14.49
N ASP A 52 0.89 37.01 15.68
CA ASP A 52 1.59 36.91 16.95
C ASP A 52 1.97 35.45 17.25
N ILE A 53 1.11 34.52 16.84
CA ILE A 53 1.38 33.07 16.88
C ILE A 53 2.58 32.77 15.98
N TRP A 54 2.57 33.27 14.74
CA TRP A 54 3.65 33.03 13.78
C TRP A 54 4.97 33.68 14.21
N LEU A 55 4.91 34.87 14.80
CA LEU A 55 6.07 35.53 15.39
C LEU A 55 6.68 34.67 16.50
N SER A 56 5.85 34.13 17.40
CA SER A 56 6.28 33.25 18.50
C SER A 56 6.93 31.94 17.99
N ILE A 57 6.43 31.39 16.88
CA ILE A 57 7.03 30.22 16.22
C ILE A 57 8.38 30.58 15.59
N LYS A 58 8.46 31.72 14.89
CA LYS A 58 9.69 32.18 14.23
C LYS A 58 10.79 32.57 15.20
N SER A 59 10.43 33.09 16.37
CA SER A 59 11.38 33.44 17.42
C SER A 59 11.89 32.22 18.19
N ALA A 60 11.34 31.02 17.94
CA ALA A 60 11.71 29.84 18.70
C ALA A 60 13.11 29.35 18.34
N ASP A 61 13.92 29.01 19.35
CA ASP A 61 15.29 28.53 19.14
C ASP A 61 15.28 27.14 18.45
N PRO A 62 15.79 27.02 17.21
CA PRO A 62 15.75 25.78 16.45
C PRO A 62 16.62 24.66 17.06
N TRP A 63 17.67 24.98 17.81
CA TRP A 63 18.56 23.98 18.41
C TRP A 63 17.94 23.36 19.65
N ILE A 64 17.27 24.16 20.47
CA ILE A 64 16.49 23.65 21.60
C ILE A 64 15.31 22.79 21.07
N LEU A 65 14.67 23.21 19.98
CA LEU A 65 13.65 22.40 19.31
C LEU A 65 14.20 21.09 18.76
N LEU A 66 15.40 21.08 18.19
CA LEU A 66 16.05 19.85 17.72
C LEU A 66 16.38 18.90 18.89
N LEU A 67 16.90 19.44 20.00
CA LEU A 67 17.13 18.67 21.22
C LEU A 67 15.81 18.09 21.75
N SER A 68 14.76 18.90 21.83
CA SER A 68 13.42 18.48 22.22
C SER A 68 12.89 17.38 21.30
N PHE A 69 13.09 17.51 19.98
CA PHE A 69 12.68 16.51 18.99
C PHE A 69 13.43 15.19 19.18
N SER A 70 14.74 15.23 19.49
CA SER A 70 15.56 14.03 19.70
C SER A 70 15.09 13.15 20.87
N LEU A 71 14.42 13.73 21.87
CA LEU A 71 13.83 12.99 23.00
C LEU A 71 12.69 12.05 22.57
N HIS A 72 12.12 12.25 21.38
CA HIS A 72 11.18 11.28 20.81
C HIS A 72 11.87 9.99 20.39
N ALA A 73 13.11 10.04 19.88
CA ALA A 73 13.86 8.84 19.54
C ALA A 73 14.16 8.00 20.80
N VAL A 74 14.53 8.66 21.89
CA VAL A 74 14.67 8.04 23.23
C VAL A 74 13.34 7.44 23.66
N GLY A 75 12.25 8.19 23.53
CA GLY A 75 10.89 7.74 23.84
C GLY A 75 10.47 6.52 23.04
N TYR A 76 10.75 6.47 21.74
CA TYR A 76 10.45 5.36 20.85
C TYR A 76 11.23 4.11 21.23
N TYR A 77 12.54 4.26 21.45
CA TYR A 77 13.39 3.16 21.84
C TYR A 77 12.95 2.56 23.19
N ALA A 78 12.74 3.39 24.20
CA ALA A 78 12.27 2.95 25.51
C ALA A 78 10.88 2.31 25.44
N SER A 79 9.98 2.85 24.61
CA SER A 79 8.64 2.28 24.39
C SER A 79 8.69 0.92 23.68
N ALA A 80 9.54 0.77 22.67
CA ALA A 80 9.80 -0.50 21.98
C ALA A 80 10.49 -1.53 22.89
N TYR A 81 11.43 -1.10 23.71
CA TYR A 81 12.10 -1.96 24.69
C TYR A 81 11.14 -2.46 25.77
N ARG A 82 10.26 -1.57 26.25
CA ARG A 82 9.16 -1.92 27.16
C ARG A 82 8.24 -2.97 26.55
N TRP A 83 7.88 -2.81 25.28
CA TRP A 83 7.12 -3.81 24.54
C TRP A 83 7.89 -5.15 24.46
N ARG A 84 9.21 -5.14 24.22
CA ARG A 84 10.04 -6.35 24.25
C ARG A 84 9.99 -7.08 25.60
N ILE A 85 10.11 -6.36 26.72
CA ILE A 85 10.03 -6.95 28.07
C ILE A 85 8.71 -7.73 28.24
N LEU A 86 7.60 -7.13 27.82
CA LEU A 86 6.28 -7.76 27.92
C LEU A 86 6.10 -8.91 26.91
N ALA A 87 6.67 -8.80 25.71
CA ALA A 87 6.65 -9.86 24.70
C ALA A 87 7.44 -11.09 25.17
N LEU A 88 8.66 -10.89 25.69
CA LEU A 88 9.52 -11.96 26.25
C LEU A 88 8.84 -12.69 27.41
N ALA A 89 8.08 -11.99 28.26
CA ALA A 89 7.32 -12.59 29.35
C ALA A 89 6.29 -13.64 28.86
N GLN A 90 5.85 -13.53 27.61
CA GLN A 90 4.93 -14.45 26.94
C GLN A 90 5.60 -15.40 25.94
N LYS A 91 6.94 -15.46 25.95
CA LYS A 91 7.79 -16.24 25.03
C LYS A 91 7.69 -15.76 23.58
N MET A 92 7.55 -14.45 23.37
CA MET A 92 7.63 -13.83 22.05
C MET A 92 8.91 -13.00 21.98
N ASP A 93 9.92 -13.49 21.27
CA ASP A 93 11.19 -12.80 21.12
C ASP A 93 11.23 -12.05 19.79
N LEU A 94 11.07 -10.73 19.88
CA LEU A 94 11.13 -9.81 18.74
C LEU A 94 12.33 -8.89 18.94
N PRO A 95 13.17 -8.67 17.91
CA PRO A 95 14.30 -7.76 18.01
C PRO A 95 13.82 -6.33 18.24
N VAL A 96 14.55 -5.55 19.05
CA VAL A 96 14.15 -4.17 19.40
C VAL A 96 14.05 -3.29 18.16
N SER A 97 14.94 -3.47 17.18
CA SER A 97 14.90 -2.75 15.90
C SER A 97 13.56 -2.92 15.18
N TYR A 98 13.04 -4.14 15.13
CA TYR A 98 11.73 -4.44 14.55
C TYR A 98 10.58 -3.79 15.32
N LEU A 99 10.68 -3.76 16.66
CA LEU A 99 9.68 -3.12 17.51
C LEU A 99 9.71 -1.59 17.38
N VAL A 100 10.90 -0.98 17.24
CA VAL A 100 11.07 0.45 16.98
C VAL A 100 10.46 0.83 15.63
N GLU A 101 10.74 0.05 14.58
CA GLU A 101 10.13 0.23 13.27
C GLU A 101 8.60 0.12 13.34
N SER A 102 8.09 -0.92 14.00
CA SER A 102 6.65 -1.12 14.21
C SER A 102 6.01 0.04 14.98
N TYR A 103 6.71 0.60 15.96
CA TYR A 103 6.28 1.79 16.70
C TYR A 103 6.20 3.04 15.84
N ALA A 104 7.19 3.27 14.98
CA ALA A 104 7.17 4.39 14.04
C ALA A 104 5.99 4.26 13.06
N VAL A 105 5.77 3.07 12.49
CA VAL A 105 4.60 2.79 11.64
C VAL A 105 3.29 2.99 12.40
N ALA A 106 3.21 2.56 13.65
CA ALA A 106 2.01 2.77 14.48
C ALA A 106 1.67 4.25 14.65
N MET A 107 2.69 5.12 14.74
CA MET A 107 2.52 6.56 14.88
C MET A 107 1.93 7.21 13.61
N PHE A 108 2.29 6.72 12.43
CA PHE A 108 1.63 7.09 11.18
C PHE A 108 0.12 6.80 11.22
N PHE A 109 -0.25 5.56 11.58
CA PHE A 109 -1.66 5.17 11.66
C PHE A 109 -2.44 5.91 12.75
N ASN A 110 -1.82 6.22 13.89
CA ASN A 110 -2.43 7.04 14.94
C ASN A 110 -2.70 8.48 14.49
N ASN A 111 -1.86 9.03 13.61
CA ASN A 111 -2.06 10.39 13.08
C ASN A 111 -3.16 10.45 12.02
N ILE A 112 -3.33 9.40 11.22
CA ILE A 112 -4.30 9.37 10.10
C ILE A 112 -5.68 8.88 10.55
N LEU A 113 -5.72 7.89 11.42
CA LEU A 113 -6.99 7.31 11.83
C LEU A 113 -7.69 8.20 12.87
N PRO A 114 -9.02 8.34 12.81
CA PRO A 114 -9.77 9.16 13.77
C PRO A 114 -9.79 8.56 15.19
N THR A 115 -9.13 7.42 15.39
CA THR A 115 -9.03 6.72 16.67
C THR A 115 -7.57 6.46 17.01
N THR A 116 -7.23 6.65 18.29
CA THR A 116 -5.89 6.35 18.85
C THR A 116 -5.64 4.85 19.04
N VAL A 117 -6.48 3.98 18.46
CA VAL A 117 -6.38 2.52 18.55
C VAL A 117 -5.82 1.92 17.26
N GLY A 118 -5.79 2.70 16.17
CA GLY A 118 -5.33 2.25 14.86
C GLY A 118 -3.88 1.78 14.84
N GLY A 119 -2.95 2.56 15.40
CA GLY A 119 -1.55 2.18 15.51
C GLY A 119 -1.32 0.96 16.41
N ASP A 120 -2.10 0.81 17.47
CA ASP A 120 -2.02 -0.36 18.36
C ASP A 120 -2.43 -1.66 17.66
N ALA A 121 -3.45 -1.58 16.80
CA ALA A 121 -3.85 -2.70 15.97
C ALA A 121 -2.72 -3.13 15.03
N VAL A 122 -1.98 -2.17 14.45
CA VAL A 122 -0.82 -2.45 13.59
C VAL A 122 0.30 -3.11 14.37
N ARG A 123 0.61 -2.65 15.59
CA ARG A 123 1.62 -3.28 16.47
C ARG A 123 1.25 -4.73 16.82
N ALA A 124 -0.02 -4.97 17.18
CA ALA A 124 -0.50 -6.31 17.46
C ALA A 124 -0.46 -7.20 16.20
N TYR A 125 -0.80 -6.64 15.04
CA TYR A 125 -0.71 -7.31 13.75
C TYR A 125 0.75 -7.68 13.39
N ASP A 126 1.70 -6.77 13.64
CA ASP A 126 3.13 -6.98 13.40
C ASP A 126 3.72 -8.11 14.24
N SER A 127 3.28 -8.25 15.49
CA SER A 127 3.68 -9.42 16.29
C SER A 127 3.04 -10.70 15.74
N TRP A 128 1.76 -10.67 15.36
CA TRP A 128 1.06 -11.84 14.84
C TRP A 128 1.66 -12.35 13.52
N ARG A 129 1.98 -11.44 12.59
CA ARG A 129 2.57 -11.81 11.28
C ARG A 129 3.96 -12.45 11.39
N LYS A 130 4.66 -12.25 12.51
CA LYS A 130 5.93 -12.92 12.82
C LYS A 130 5.76 -14.35 13.35
N GLY A 131 4.55 -14.91 13.25
CA GLY A 131 4.25 -16.28 13.67
C GLY A 131 3.78 -16.41 15.12
N PHE A 132 3.63 -15.31 15.86
CA PHE A 132 3.20 -15.36 17.24
C PHE A 132 1.67 -15.42 17.39
N PRO A 133 1.12 -16.06 18.44
CA PRO A 133 -0.32 -16.16 18.61
C PRO A 133 -1.02 -14.79 18.66
N LYS A 134 -2.11 -14.64 17.88
CA LYS A 134 -2.89 -13.39 17.77
C LYS A 134 -3.35 -12.85 19.13
N LEU A 135 -3.85 -13.73 20.00
CA LEU A 135 -4.34 -13.33 21.33
C LEU A 135 -3.21 -12.77 22.22
N LYS A 136 -2.02 -13.39 22.20
CA LYS A 136 -0.83 -12.91 22.94
C LYS A 136 -0.33 -11.58 22.39
N SER A 137 -0.35 -11.41 21.07
CA SER A 137 0.05 -10.17 20.40
C SER A 137 -0.84 -8.99 20.81
N ILE A 138 -2.16 -9.18 20.77
CA ILE A 138 -3.14 -8.18 21.23
C ILE A 138 -2.99 -7.90 22.73
N ALA A 139 -2.87 -8.96 23.54
CA ALA A 139 -2.69 -8.83 24.99
C ALA A 139 -1.46 -8.00 25.34
N THR A 140 -0.32 -8.26 24.68
CA THR A 140 0.94 -7.53 24.94
C THR A 140 0.76 -6.03 24.75
N VAL A 141 0.22 -5.63 23.60
CA VAL A 141 -0.01 -4.22 23.26
C VAL A 141 -1.02 -3.58 24.22
N GLY A 142 -2.07 -4.32 24.58
CA GLY A 142 -3.07 -3.86 25.55
C GLY A 142 -2.48 -3.63 26.95
N VAL A 143 -1.67 -4.58 27.45
CA VAL A 143 -1.00 -4.48 28.75
C VAL A 143 -0.04 -3.31 28.77
N GLU A 144 0.72 -3.19 27.69
CA GLU A 144 1.68 -2.13 27.51
C GLU A 144 0.99 -0.75 27.55
N ARG A 145 -0.09 -0.56 26.78
CA ARG A 145 -0.86 0.69 26.79
C ARG A 145 -1.42 0.98 28.16
N PHE A 146 -1.94 -0.03 28.85
CA PHE A 146 -2.51 0.11 30.18
C PHE A 146 -1.47 0.56 31.22
N ILE A 147 -0.28 -0.04 31.23
CA ILE A 147 0.82 0.36 32.13
C ILE A 147 1.25 1.82 31.85
N GLY A 148 1.35 2.20 30.57
CA GLY A 148 1.68 3.58 30.19
C GLY A 148 0.65 4.59 30.68
N MET A 149 -0.64 4.29 30.49
CA MET A 149 -1.74 5.12 31.00
C MET A 149 -1.73 5.19 32.53
N PHE A 150 -1.42 4.09 33.22
CA PHE A 150 -1.34 4.07 34.67
C PHE A 150 -0.20 4.95 35.19
N ALA A 151 0.98 4.88 34.57
CA ALA A 151 2.10 5.75 34.90
C ALA A 151 1.73 7.24 34.74
N LEU A 152 1.00 7.60 33.68
CA LEU A 152 0.53 8.97 33.49
C LEU A 152 -0.47 9.40 34.59
N VAL A 153 -1.40 8.53 34.99
CA VAL A 153 -2.32 8.82 36.11
C VAL A 153 -1.58 8.97 37.43
N VAL A 154 -0.55 8.17 37.71
CA VAL A 154 0.30 8.34 38.90
C VAL A 154 0.92 9.74 38.91
N PHE A 155 1.48 10.19 37.79
CA PHE A 155 2.03 11.54 37.68
C PHE A 155 0.94 12.62 37.83
N ALA A 156 -0.26 12.41 37.30
CA ALA A 156 -1.38 13.34 37.46
C ALA A 156 -1.85 13.43 38.93
N VAL A 157 -1.87 12.31 39.67
CA VAL A 157 -2.17 12.30 41.12
C VAL A 157 -1.13 13.11 41.88
N ILE A 158 0.17 12.86 41.62
CA ILE A 158 1.27 13.59 42.25
C ILE A 158 1.18 15.08 41.93
N ALA A 159 0.93 15.43 40.66
CA ALA A 159 0.75 16.80 40.20
C ALA A 159 -0.37 17.54 40.96
N VAL A 160 -1.54 16.92 41.07
CA VAL A 160 -2.70 17.51 41.77
C VAL A 160 -2.43 17.63 43.28
N ALA A 161 -1.78 16.62 43.88
CA ALA A 161 -1.45 16.64 45.31
C ALA A 161 -0.43 17.73 45.67
N LEU A 162 0.51 18.03 44.77
CA LEU A 162 1.55 19.04 44.98
C LEU A 162 1.09 20.47 44.65
N THR A 163 -0.08 20.67 44.02
CA THR A 163 -0.55 22.00 43.61
C THR A 163 -1.99 22.31 44.01
N GLY A 164 -2.14 23.05 45.12
CA GLY A 164 -3.43 23.60 45.56
C GLY A 164 -4.01 24.62 44.58
N GLU A 165 -3.16 25.38 43.88
CA GLU A 165 -3.57 26.42 42.92
C GLU A 165 -4.47 25.88 41.81
N ILE A 166 -4.11 24.74 41.21
CA ILE A 166 -4.90 24.15 40.11
C ILE A 166 -6.18 23.51 40.64
N SER A 167 -6.12 22.87 41.80
CA SER A 167 -7.29 22.29 42.47
C SER A 167 -8.35 23.33 42.81
N SER A 168 -7.95 24.58 43.07
CA SER A 168 -8.87 25.70 43.28
C SER A 168 -9.53 26.22 42.00
N ARG A 169 -8.84 26.13 40.85
CA ARG A 169 -9.31 26.64 39.55
C ARG A 169 -10.16 25.64 38.78
N VAL A 170 -9.95 24.34 39.00
CA VAL A 170 -10.68 23.25 38.33
C VAL A 170 -11.37 22.37 39.38
N PRO A 171 -12.62 22.70 39.76
CA PRO A 171 -13.38 21.91 40.72
C PRO A 171 -13.47 20.43 40.31
N PHE A 172 -13.41 19.54 41.30
CA PHE A 172 -13.52 18.09 41.13
C PHE A 172 -12.39 17.40 40.34
N LEU A 173 -11.35 18.10 39.89
CA LEU A 173 -10.20 17.47 39.20
C LEU A 173 -9.58 16.35 40.05
N TRP A 174 -9.39 16.60 41.34
CA TRP A 174 -8.87 15.61 42.31
C TRP A 174 -9.76 14.37 42.42
N LEU A 175 -11.08 14.54 42.35
CA LEU A 175 -12.04 13.45 42.42
C LEU A 175 -11.94 12.56 41.17
N TRP A 176 -11.87 13.18 39.98
CA TRP A 176 -11.75 12.45 38.71
C TRP A 176 -10.41 11.71 38.59
N VAL A 177 -9.30 12.39 38.92
CA VAL A 177 -7.97 11.80 38.91
C VAL A 177 -7.87 10.66 39.94
N GLY A 178 -8.39 10.87 41.16
CA GLY A 178 -8.45 9.85 42.20
C GLY A 178 -9.32 8.65 41.81
N LEU A 179 -10.50 8.87 41.23
CA LEU A 179 -11.37 7.81 40.74
C LEU A 179 -10.67 6.98 39.65
N CYS A 180 -10.05 7.63 38.67
CA CYS A 180 -9.27 6.95 37.63
C CYS A 180 -8.12 6.14 38.22
N PHE A 181 -7.39 6.70 39.19
CA PHE A 181 -6.32 5.98 39.88
C PHE A 181 -6.84 4.72 40.57
N VAL A 182 -7.93 4.82 41.35
CA VAL A 182 -8.53 3.68 42.05
C VAL A 182 -9.01 2.61 41.06
N LEU A 183 -9.67 3.00 39.97
CA LEU A 183 -10.15 2.06 38.95
C LEU A 183 -8.99 1.34 38.26
N MET A 184 -7.93 2.06 37.86
CA MET A 184 -6.77 1.46 37.21
C MET A 184 -5.95 0.62 38.19
N TRP A 185 -5.84 1.05 39.45
CA TRP A 185 -5.22 0.27 40.51
C TRP A 185 -5.96 -1.05 40.75
N ALA A 186 -7.30 -1.02 40.77
CA ALA A 186 -8.11 -2.23 40.92
C ALA A 186 -7.87 -3.23 39.77
N VAL A 187 -7.77 -2.73 38.53
CA VAL A 187 -7.43 -3.55 37.36
C VAL A 187 -6.00 -4.11 37.47
N LEU A 188 -5.01 -3.30 37.88
CA LEU A 188 -3.64 -3.79 38.14
C LEU A 188 -3.64 -4.89 39.19
N GLN A 189 -4.35 -4.71 40.30
CA GLN A 189 -4.44 -5.74 41.34
C GLN A 189 -5.07 -7.04 40.81
N GLY A 190 -6.06 -6.96 39.91
CA GLY A 190 -6.60 -8.13 39.20
C GLY A 190 -5.61 -8.83 38.27
N ILE A 191 -4.58 -8.11 37.79
CA ILE A 191 -3.49 -8.64 36.96
C ILE A 191 -2.40 -9.28 37.83
N PHE A 192 -2.06 -8.66 38.97
CA PHE A 192 -0.95 -9.06 39.85
C PHE A 192 -1.31 -10.12 40.90
N LEU A 193 -2.56 -10.19 41.38
CA LEU A 193 -2.95 -11.05 42.50
C LEU A 193 -3.46 -12.43 42.06
N GLN A 194 -3.04 -13.48 42.77
CA GLN A 194 -3.56 -14.85 42.63
C GLN A 194 -5.06 -14.94 43.00
N GLN A 195 -5.75 -15.97 42.50
CA GLN A 195 -7.21 -16.16 42.42
C GLN A 195 -8.04 -15.85 43.69
N GLY A 196 -7.44 -15.82 44.89
CA GLY A 196 -8.15 -15.60 46.16
C GLY A 196 -8.65 -14.16 46.39
N LYS A 197 -7.91 -13.12 45.97
CA LYS A 197 -8.25 -11.71 46.26
C LYS A 197 -9.14 -11.06 45.20
N VAL A 198 -9.13 -11.58 43.97
CA VAL A 198 -9.99 -11.11 42.85
C VAL A 198 -11.48 -11.35 43.14
N LYS A 199 -11.81 -12.40 43.92
CA LYS A 199 -13.20 -12.74 44.30
C LYS A 199 -13.89 -11.63 45.11
N VAL A 200 -13.17 -10.89 45.94
CA VAL A 200 -13.75 -9.80 46.75
C VAL A 200 -14.08 -8.58 45.87
N LEU A 201 -13.19 -8.24 44.94
CA LEU A 201 -13.39 -7.15 43.99
C LEU A 201 -14.52 -7.46 42.99
N MET A 202 -14.63 -8.70 42.54
CA MET A 202 -15.72 -9.18 41.66
C MET A 202 -17.10 -9.04 42.32
N LYS A 203 -17.22 -9.27 43.65
CA LYS A 203 -18.48 -9.08 44.39
C LYS A 203 -18.97 -7.63 44.39
N ILE A 204 -18.08 -6.65 44.32
CA ILE A 204 -18.45 -5.22 44.22
C ILE A 204 -19.03 -4.92 42.84
N PHE A 205 -18.45 -5.51 41.79
CA PHE A 205 -18.93 -5.37 40.42
C PHE A 205 -20.23 -6.15 40.11
N ASP A 206 -20.67 -7.03 41.03
CA ASP A 206 -21.96 -7.74 40.97
C ASP A 206 -23.17 -6.88 41.34
N LEU A 207 -22.94 -5.68 41.91
CA LEU A 207 -24.01 -4.75 42.26
C LEU A 207 -24.74 -4.23 41.00
N PRO A 208 -26.06 -3.94 41.08
CA PRO A 208 -26.91 -3.64 39.91
C PRO A 208 -26.40 -2.48 39.03
N GLY A 209 -25.71 -1.49 39.59
CA GLY A 209 -25.15 -0.34 38.87
C GLY A 209 -23.82 -0.60 38.16
N PHE A 210 -23.14 -1.72 38.42
CA PHE A 210 -21.77 -1.96 37.97
C PHE A 210 -21.63 -3.08 36.94
N LYS A 211 -22.74 -3.68 36.48
CA LYS A 211 -22.73 -4.78 35.48
C LYS A 211 -22.00 -4.44 34.17
N ILE A 212 -22.09 -3.19 33.71
CA ILE A 212 -21.35 -2.70 32.52
C ILE A 212 -19.85 -2.68 32.77
N PHE A 213 -19.42 -2.20 33.95
CA PHE A 213 -18.02 -2.17 34.35
C PHE A 213 -17.47 -3.58 34.51
N ARG A 214 -18.24 -4.51 35.10
CA ARG A 214 -17.88 -5.93 35.17
C ARG A 214 -17.55 -6.52 33.81
N LYS A 215 -18.43 -6.29 32.82
CA LYS A 215 -18.26 -6.82 31.46
C LYS A 215 -17.00 -6.27 30.77
N ILE A 216 -16.62 -5.03 31.07
CA ILE A 216 -15.36 -4.41 30.60
C ILE A 216 -14.17 -5.05 31.32
N VAL A 217 -14.22 -5.16 32.65
CA VAL A 217 -13.15 -5.74 33.48
C VAL A 217 -12.90 -7.20 33.10
N ASP A 218 -13.93 -8.02 32.91
CA ASP A 218 -13.80 -9.44 32.51
C ASP A 218 -13.12 -9.57 31.14
N LYS A 219 -13.57 -8.79 30.15
CA LYS A 219 -13.00 -8.79 28.79
C LYS A 219 -11.52 -8.40 28.76
N PHE A 220 -11.12 -7.45 29.61
CA PHE A 220 -9.72 -7.08 29.75
C PHE A 220 -8.96 -8.14 30.57
N SER A 221 -9.48 -8.57 31.72
CA SER A 221 -8.90 -9.58 32.61
C SER A 221 -8.50 -10.86 31.87
N ASP A 222 -9.35 -11.34 30.95
CA ASP A 222 -9.06 -12.51 30.09
C ASP A 222 -7.84 -12.30 29.17
N ALA A 223 -7.68 -11.09 28.62
CA ALA A 223 -6.48 -10.74 27.84
C ALA A 223 -5.22 -10.66 28.72
N PHE A 224 -5.37 -10.27 29.99
CA PHE A 224 -4.28 -10.15 30.96
C PHE A 224 -3.88 -11.47 31.66
N VAL A 225 -4.68 -12.55 31.53
CA VAL A 225 -4.37 -13.87 32.12
C VAL A 225 -2.95 -14.32 31.75
N ASN A 226 -2.51 -14.03 30.53
CA ASN A 226 -1.19 -14.41 30.01
C ASN A 226 0.00 -13.75 30.76
N PHE A 227 -0.24 -12.71 31.57
CA PHE A 227 0.77 -12.00 32.36
C PHE A 227 0.73 -12.33 33.86
N ARG A 228 -0.19 -13.18 34.30
CA ARG A 228 -0.27 -13.59 35.71
C ARG A 228 1.03 -14.28 36.15
N GLY A 229 1.57 -13.85 37.28
CA GLY A 229 2.85 -14.37 37.81
C GLY A 229 4.11 -13.84 37.11
N LYS A 230 3.99 -12.95 36.11
CA LYS A 230 5.14 -12.32 35.43
C LYS A 230 5.54 -10.99 36.08
N ASN A 231 5.62 -10.97 37.41
CA ASN A 231 5.76 -9.75 38.21
C ASN A 231 7.00 -8.92 37.85
N LYS A 232 8.13 -9.57 37.56
CA LYS A 232 9.37 -8.86 37.15
C LYS A 232 9.17 -8.05 35.87
N ALA A 233 8.56 -8.64 34.85
CA ALA A 233 8.33 -7.96 33.57
C ALA A 233 7.37 -6.78 33.71
N LEU A 234 6.30 -6.95 34.50
CA LEU A 234 5.35 -5.87 34.78
C LEU A 234 5.98 -4.73 35.59
N PHE A 235 6.80 -5.06 36.60
CA PHE A 235 7.53 -4.07 37.40
C PHE A 235 8.50 -3.24 36.55
N TYR A 236 9.36 -3.89 35.75
CA TYR A 236 10.29 -3.17 34.88
C TYR A 236 9.58 -2.35 33.81
N SER A 237 8.46 -2.86 33.28
CA SER A 237 7.63 -2.11 32.34
C SER A 237 7.02 -0.86 32.97
N LEU A 238 6.55 -0.95 34.23
CA LEU A 238 6.05 0.20 34.99
C LEU A 238 7.15 1.21 35.29
N LEU A 239 8.31 0.76 35.78
CA LEU A 239 9.46 1.64 36.04
C LEU A 239 9.87 2.41 34.78
N LEU A 240 9.99 1.73 33.65
CA LEU A 240 10.32 2.36 32.37
C LEU A 240 9.22 3.33 31.91
N SER A 241 7.96 3.04 32.19
CA SER A 241 6.84 3.95 31.90
C SER A 241 6.89 5.23 32.75
N LEU A 242 7.29 5.13 34.03
CA LEU A 242 7.50 6.30 34.90
C LEU A 242 8.67 7.15 34.42
N LEU A 243 9.80 6.53 34.03
CA LEU A 243 10.95 7.24 33.45
C LEU A 243 10.58 7.94 32.13
N LEU A 244 9.76 7.29 31.30
CA LEU A 244 9.24 7.89 30.07
C LEU A 244 8.41 9.15 30.34
N GLN A 245 7.64 9.22 31.44
CA GLN A 245 6.91 10.44 31.80
C GLN A 245 7.86 11.61 32.09
N ILE A 246 9.01 11.35 32.74
CA ILE A 246 10.03 12.37 32.98
C ILE A 246 10.61 12.88 31.65
N ASN A 247 10.91 11.97 30.71
CA ASN A 247 11.35 12.33 29.35
C ASN A 247 10.33 13.22 28.63
N VAL A 248 9.03 12.90 28.75
CA VAL A 248 7.94 13.70 28.16
C VAL A 248 7.84 15.08 28.81
N ILE A 249 7.91 15.19 30.14
CA ILE A 249 7.91 16.48 30.84
C ILE A 249 9.09 17.34 30.37
N PHE A 250 10.29 16.74 30.27
CA PHE A 250 11.48 17.44 29.82
C PHE A 250 11.38 17.89 28.35
N HIS A 251 10.83 17.04 27.47
CA HIS A 251 10.54 17.39 26.08
C HIS A 251 9.68 18.66 25.96
N TYR A 252 8.58 18.74 26.71
CA TYR A 252 7.70 19.91 26.70
C TYR A 252 8.35 21.13 27.36
N TYR A 253 9.15 20.96 28.41
CA TYR A 253 9.92 22.06 28.99
C TYR A 253 10.86 22.69 27.96
N LEU A 254 11.57 21.88 27.17
CA LEU A 254 12.44 22.39 26.11
C LEU A 254 11.68 23.18 25.04
N ILE A 255 10.45 22.81 24.69
CA ILE A 255 9.62 23.61 23.78
C ILE A 255 9.29 24.97 24.41
N SER A 256 9.00 25.00 25.72
CA SER A 256 8.75 26.24 26.45
C SER A 256 9.97 27.17 26.45
N GLU A 257 11.16 26.61 26.69
CA GLU A 257 12.42 27.35 26.63
C GLU A 257 12.69 27.86 25.22
N ALA A 258 12.49 27.03 24.20
CA ALA A 258 12.66 27.43 22.81
C ALA A 258 11.75 28.60 22.44
N VAL A 259 10.48 28.58 22.85
CA VAL A 259 9.51 29.65 22.58
C VAL A 259 9.72 30.89 23.48
N GLY A 260 10.52 30.78 24.54
CA GLY A 260 10.81 31.88 25.46
C GLY A 260 9.69 32.16 26.48
N LEU A 261 8.98 31.13 26.95
CA LEU A 261 7.87 31.30 27.91
C LEU A 261 8.33 31.63 29.33
N ASN A 262 9.60 31.37 29.69
CA ASN A 262 10.19 31.62 31.01
C ASN A 262 9.41 30.99 32.19
N ILE A 263 8.82 29.81 31.98
CA ILE A 263 8.07 29.09 33.01
C ILE A 263 9.02 28.12 33.75
N PRO A 264 9.10 28.16 35.09
CA PRO A 264 9.99 27.27 35.84
C PRO A 264 9.72 25.79 35.57
N PHE A 265 10.78 24.99 35.39
CA PHE A 265 10.70 23.54 35.11
C PHE A 265 9.74 22.79 36.04
N ILE A 266 9.73 23.13 37.33
CA ILE A 266 8.86 22.50 38.34
C ILE A 266 7.37 22.59 38.01
N LYS A 267 6.93 23.61 37.26
CA LYS A 267 5.53 23.76 36.87
C LYS A 267 5.14 22.74 35.78
N PHE A 268 6.08 22.29 34.95
CA PHE A 268 5.81 21.28 33.91
C PHE A 268 5.49 19.90 34.47
N TRP A 269 5.96 19.58 35.69
CA TRP A 269 5.58 18.36 36.42
C TRP A 269 4.08 18.30 36.74
N VAL A 270 3.40 19.43 36.64
CA VAL A 270 1.99 19.56 36.96
C VAL A 270 1.19 19.75 35.68
N ILE A 271 1.61 20.69 34.84
CA ILE A 271 0.94 21.04 33.58
C ILE A 271 0.85 19.83 32.64
N ILE A 272 1.97 19.13 32.42
CA ILE A 272 2.06 18.11 31.37
C ILE A 272 1.28 16.84 31.73
N PRO A 273 1.41 16.25 32.93
CA PRO A 273 0.63 15.07 33.28
C PRO A 273 -0.88 15.31 33.24
N ILE A 274 -1.34 16.47 33.72
CA ILE A 274 -2.77 16.82 33.72
C ILE A 274 -3.25 17.07 32.28
N ALA A 275 -2.50 17.85 31.49
CA ALA A 275 -2.88 18.12 30.10
C ALA A 275 -2.94 16.84 29.26
N LEU A 276 -1.97 15.93 29.41
CA LEU A 276 -1.96 14.65 28.70
C LEU A 276 -3.06 13.71 29.21
N PHE A 277 -3.34 13.68 30.52
CA PHE A 277 -4.45 12.92 31.09
C PHE A 277 -5.80 13.35 30.51
N VAL A 278 -6.07 14.66 30.44
CA VAL A 278 -7.32 15.17 29.84
C VAL A 278 -7.40 14.83 28.35
N GLN A 279 -6.28 14.89 27.63
CA GLN A 279 -6.21 14.51 26.20
C GLN A 279 -6.41 13.01 25.95
N MET A 280 -6.25 12.14 26.95
CA MET A 280 -6.59 10.72 26.81
C MET A 280 -8.09 10.49 26.64
N ILE A 281 -8.93 11.41 27.11
CA ILE A 281 -10.37 11.29 27.01
C ILE A 281 -10.76 11.49 25.54
N PRO A 282 -11.44 10.53 24.88
CA PRO A 282 -11.68 10.55 23.45
C PRO A 282 -12.81 11.51 23.04
N LEU A 283 -12.77 12.76 23.52
CA LEU A 283 -13.77 13.82 23.26
C LEU A 283 -13.51 14.59 21.96
N SER A 284 -12.26 14.61 21.46
CA SER A 284 -11.90 15.22 20.18
C SER A 284 -11.03 14.30 19.33
N ILE A 285 -10.82 14.67 18.05
CA ILE A 285 -9.97 13.90 17.14
C ILE A 285 -8.52 14.21 17.49
N ASN A 286 -7.78 13.22 17.99
CA ASN A 286 -6.36 13.35 18.38
C ASN A 286 -6.06 14.53 19.34
N GLY A 287 -7.01 14.88 20.20
CA GLY A 287 -6.84 15.97 21.17
C GLY A 287 -6.93 17.38 20.56
N ILE A 288 -7.15 17.52 19.25
CA ILE A 288 -7.22 18.80 18.55
C ILE A 288 -8.34 19.67 19.16
N GLY A 289 -8.07 20.96 19.37
CA GLY A 289 -8.95 21.92 20.03
C GLY A 289 -8.84 21.84 21.55
N ILE A 290 -8.91 20.64 22.14
CA ILE A 290 -8.76 20.45 23.58
C ILE A 290 -7.33 20.78 24.02
N ARG A 291 -6.33 20.27 23.31
CA ARG A 291 -4.91 20.46 23.59
C ARG A 291 -4.52 21.94 23.62
N GLU A 292 -4.88 22.69 22.59
CA GLU A 292 -4.56 24.12 22.49
C GLU A 292 -5.21 24.89 23.66
N ASN A 293 -6.47 24.59 24.00
CA ASN A 293 -7.15 25.21 25.13
C ASN A 293 -6.51 24.86 26.48
N LEU A 294 -6.09 23.60 26.67
CA LEU A 294 -5.40 23.18 27.89
C LEU A 294 -4.06 23.90 28.07
N TYR A 295 -3.25 24.01 27.01
CA TYR A 295 -1.98 24.72 27.11
C TYR A 295 -2.17 26.23 27.28
N VAL A 296 -3.12 26.85 26.59
CA VAL A 296 -3.49 28.26 26.83
C VAL A 296 -3.91 28.49 28.28
N PHE A 297 -4.74 27.60 28.83
CA PHE A 297 -5.17 27.69 30.22
C PHE A 297 -3.99 27.53 31.19
N PHE A 298 -3.27 26.41 31.12
CA PHE A 298 -2.25 26.08 32.11
C PHE A 298 -0.99 26.94 32.01
N LEU A 299 -0.49 27.22 30.80
CA LEU A 299 0.67 28.09 30.63
C LEU A 299 0.30 29.55 30.94
N GLY A 300 -0.95 29.95 30.66
CA GLY A 300 -1.47 31.27 31.00
C GLY A 300 -1.52 31.54 32.51
N LEU A 301 -1.74 30.51 33.35
CA LEU A 301 -1.63 30.64 34.81
C LEU A 301 -0.23 31.07 35.27
N TYR A 302 0.80 30.84 34.43
CA TYR A 302 2.19 31.17 34.70
C TYR A 302 2.71 32.31 33.79
N GLY A 303 1.81 33.10 33.20
CA GLY A 303 2.16 34.33 32.48
C GLY A 303 2.35 34.18 30.97
N ALA A 304 2.14 32.99 30.39
CA ALA A 304 2.20 32.85 28.93
C ALA A 304 1.03 33.58 28.24
N THR A 305 1.34 34.26 27.14
CA THR A 305 0.29 34.82 26.27
C THR A 305 -0.47 33.72 25.55
N THR A 306 -1.70 33.99 25.12
CA THR A 306 -2.48 33.04 24.32
C THR A 306 -1.75 32.66 23.03
N ALA A 307 -1.09 33.61 22.37
CA ALA A 307 -0.34 33.37 21.14
C ALA A 307 0.84 32.42 21.34
N SER A 308 1.66 32.65 22.36
CA SER A 308 2.84 31.82 22.64
C SER A 308 2.47 30.42 23.16
N ALA A 309 1.36 30.28 23.90
CA ALA A 309 0.83 28.98 24.31
C ALA A 309 0.25 28.17 23.12
N ILE A 310 -0.39 28.83 22.15
CA ILE A 310 -0.82 28.17 20.90
C ILE A 310 0.39 27.74 20.07
N ALA A 311 1.41 28.61 19.94
CA ALA A 311 2.66 28.28 19.26
C ALA A 311 3.33 27.04 19.89
N PHE A 312 3.45 27.00 21.22
CA PHE A 312 3.91 25.83 21.97
C PHE A 312 3.14 24.54 21.61
N SER A 313 1.81 24.60 21.62
CA SER A 313 0.93 23.48 21.26
C SER A 313 1.16 22.98 19.84
N TRP A 314 1.27 23.92 18.89
CA TRP A 314 1.44 23.62 17.47
C TRP A 314 2.82 23.05 17.15
N ILE A 315 3.88 23.57 17.77
CA ILE A 315 5.23 23.02 17.64
C ILE A 315 5.26 21.58 18.16
N ALA A 316 4.72 21.33 19.36
CA ALA A 316 4.63 19.99 19.92
C ALA A 316 3.86 19.03 18.98
N TYR A 317 2.73 19.48 18.42
CA TYR A 317 1.95 18.67 17.50
C TYR A 317 2.65 18.44 16.15
N ALA A 318 3.34 19.45 15.62
CA ALA A 318 4.11 19.35 14.38
C ALA A 318 5.21 18.29 14.49
N MET A 319 5.88 18.19 15.65
CA MET A 319 6.86 17.13 15.91
C MET A 319 6.22 15.73 15.85
N ILE A 320 5.02 15.54 16.42
CA ILE A 320 4.28 14.28 16.34
C ILE A 320 3.90 13.94 14.89
N LEU A 321 3.50 14.94 14.10
CA LEU A 321 3.19 14.76 12.68
C LEU A 321 4.43 14.37 11.88
N ALA A 322 5.56 15.03 12.12
CA ALA A 322 6.83 14.71 11.45
C ALA A 322 7.26 13.25 11.69
N LEU A 323 7.10 12.76 12.92
CA LEU A 323 7.36 11.35 13.22
C LEU A 323 6.38 10.40 12.55
N GLY A 324 5.11 10.79 12.42
CA GLY A 324 4.12 10.02 11.67
C GLY A 324 4.48 9.92 10.18
N VAL A 325 4.95 11.01 9.57
CA VAL A 325 5.45 10.99 8.18
C VAL A 325 6.63 10.03 8.05
N PHE A 326 7.60 10.10 8.97
CA PHE A 326 8.72 9.17 9.02
C PHE A 326 8.25 7.70 9.13
N GLY A 327 7.26 7.43 9.99
CA GLY A 327 6.61 6.13 10.10
C GLY A 327 5.93 5.64 8.82
N GLY A 328 5.29 6.55 8.08
CA GLY A 328 4.66 6.26 6.79
C GLY A 328 5.69 5.93 5.71
N ILE A 329 6.81 6.65 5.69
CA ILE A 329 7.96 6.33 4.82
C ILE A 329 8.49 4.93 5.15
N LEU A 330 8.73 4.62 6.42
CA LEU A 330 9.16 3.29 6.84
C LEU A 330 8.16 2.21 6.43
N TYR A 331 6.85 2.45 6.57
CA TYR A 331 5.82 1.50 6.16
C TYR A 331 5.91 1.14 4.66
N ILE A 332 6.19 2.12 3.79
CA ILE A 332 6.34 1.90 2.34
C ILE A 332 7.59 1.05 2.02
N PHE A 333 8.70 1.30 2.72
CA PHE A 333 9.97 0.62 2.45
C PHE A 333 10.16 -0.71 3.19
N ARG A 334 9.33 -0.99 4.19
CA ARG A 334 9.39 -2.22 4.97
C ARG A 334 9.03 -3.42 4.11
N LYS A 335 9.97 -4.35 3.96
CA LYS A 335 9.70 -5.62 3.29
C LYS A 335 8.65 -6.41 4.09
N GLU A 336 7.57 -6.79 3.41
CA GLU A 336 6.63 -7.78 3.94
C GLU A 336 7.31 -9.15 3.96
N ASP A 337 7.62 -9.65 5.15
CA ASP A 337 7.92 -11.07 5.33
C ASP A 337 6.63 -11.84 5.07
N LYS A 338 6.62 -12.67 4.01
CA LYS A 338 5.50 -13.57 3.76
C LYS A 338 5.36 -14.46 5.00
N VAL A 339 4.15 -14.52 5.56
CA VAL A 339 3.80 -15.52 6.58
C VAL A 339 4.10 -16.89 5.97
N ASP A 340 4.95 -17.66 6.63
CA ASP A 340 5.33 -19.01 6.21
C ASP A 340 4.04 -19.84 6.04
N SER A 341 3.67 -20.11 4.79
CA SER A 341 2.55 -20.99 4.44
C SER A 341 2.78 -22.44 4.89
N LYS A 342 3.99 -22.75 5.40
CA LYS A 342 4.33 -24.02 6.05
C LYS A 342 3.50 -24.33 7.29
N ILE A 343 2.84 -23.35 7.92
CA ILE A 343 1.94 -23.61 9.06
C ILE A 343 0.59 -24.23 8.62
N ILE A 344 0.32 -24.34 7.30
CA ILE A 344 -0.98 -24.82 6.77
C ILE A 344 -0.87 -26.20 6.10
N MET A 345 0.32 -26.75 5.87
CA MET A 345 0.48 -28.06 5.20
C MET A 345 1.57 -28.90 5.86
N GLU A 346 1.28 -29.41 7.06
CA GLU A 346 1.80 -30.72 7.48
C GLU A 346 0.83 -31.79 6.98
N ASP A 347 1.00 -32.22 5.73
CA ASP A 347 0.84 -33.63 5.34
C ASP A 347 1.29 -33.80 3.88
N LYS A 348 1.95 -34.93 3.61
CA LYS A 348 2.53 -35.39 2.32
C LYS A 348 4.00 -35.05 2.07
N ASP A 349 4.87 -35.71 2.82
CA ASP A 349 6.15 -36.15 2.29
C ASP A 349 5.98 -37.50 1.57
N MET A 350 6.44 -37.58 0.32
CA MET A 350 7.31 -38.66 -0.22
C MET A 350 7.50 -38.48 -1.74
N VAL A 351 8.69 -38.92 -2.20
CA VAL A 351 9.05 -39.39 -3.55
C VAL A 351 9.93 -38.46 -4.41
N GLU A 352 11.23 -38.81 -4.35
CA GLU A 352 12.23 -38.96 -5.42
C GLU A 352 12.94 -37.76 -6.06
N THR A 353 14.14 -37.57 -5.52
CA THR A 353 15.37 -37.14 -6.17
C THR A 353 15.78 -38.10 -7.30
N ASN A 354 15.41 -37.77 -8.54
CA ASN A 354 16.18 -38.18 -9.74
C ASN A 354 15.89 -37.37 -11.01
N SER A 355 15.08 -36.30 -10.93
CA SER A 355 14.70 -35.46 -12.09
C SER A 355 15.51 -34.17 -12.25
N GLU A 356 16.42 -33.86 -11.33
CA GLU A 356 17.07 -32.54 -11.25
C GLU A 356 17.90 -32.22 -12.50
N LYS A 357 18.63 -33.19 -13.07
CA LYS A 357 19.50 -32.96 -14.23
C LYS A 357 18.80 -32.74 -15.59
N LYS A 358 17.49 -32.95 -15.70
CA LYS A 358 16.70 -32.68 -16.93
C LYS A 358 15.77 -31.48 -16.81
N ARG A 359 15.63 -30.90 -15.61
CA ARG A 359 14.79 -29.71 -15.33
C ARG A 359 15.46 -28.40 -15.74
N ASP A 360 16.73 -28.43 -16.16
CA ASP A 360 17.59 -27.25 -16.16
C ASP A 360 17.38 -26.26 -17.33
N GLU A 361 16.67 -26.61 -18.41
CA GLU A 361 16.62 -25.74 -19.61
C GLU A 361 15.29 -25.05 -19.99
N ILE A 362 14.15 -25.27 -19.30
CA ILE A 362 12.86 -25.14 -20.03
C ILE A 362 11.88 -24.02 -19.59
N LEU A 363 12.15 -23.20 -18.57
CA LEU A 363 11.18 -22.15 -18.13
C LEU A 363 11.84 -20.86 -17.59
N ASP A 364 12.53 -20.10 -18.44
CA ASP A 364 13.31 -18.92 -18.01
C ASP A 364 12.48 -17.87 -17.25
N THR A 365 11.27 -17.55 -17.70
CA THR A 365 10.45 -16.52 -17.01
C THR A 365 9.90 -17.00 -15.66
N GLN A 366 9.52 -18.28 -15.52
CA GLN A 366 9.04 -18.80 -14.24
C GLN A 366 10.20 -19.05 -13.27
N LYS A 367 11.37 -19.49 -13.78
CA LYS A 367 12.60 -19.61 -12.98
C LYS A 367 13.07 -18.26 -12.45
N GLU A 368 13.13 -17.21 -13.28
CA GLU A 368 13.45 -15.83 -12.85
C GLU A 368 12.49 -15.32 -11.76
N LEU A 369 11.18 -15.53 -11.95
CA LEU A 369 10.16 -15.09 -10.99
C LEU A 369 10.24 -15.86 -9.66
N LEU A 370 10.61 -17.14 -9.70
CA LEU A 370 10.68 -18.02 -8.53
C LEU A 370 12.07 -18.09 -7.88
N ASP A 371 13.10 -17.50 -8.49
CA ASP A 371 14.47 -17.54 -7.96
C ASP A 371 14.57 -16.84 -6.59
N GLU A 372 14.65 -17.60 -5.51
CA GLU A 372 14.70 -17.06 -4.15
C GLU A 372 15.98 -16.24 -3.88
N LYS A 373 17.03 -16.40 -4.70
CA LYS A 373 18.29 -15.67 -4.55
C LYS A 373 18.20 -14.22 -5.07
N LYS A 374 17.29 -13.94 -6.00
CA LYS A 374 17.09 -12.60 -6.57
C LYS A 374 16.11 -11.78 -5.75
N SER A 375 16.49 -10.54 -5.42
CA SER A 375 15.58 -9.60 -4.76
C SER A 375 14.37 -9.26 -5.65
N LYS A 376 13.20 -8.96 -5.06
CA LYS A 376 11.99 -8.56 -5.80
C LYS A 376 12.25 -7.40 -6.78
N MET A 377 13.05 -6.42 -6.36
CA MET A 377 13.44 -5.28 -7.20
C MET A 377 14.26 -5.72 -8.41
N HIS A 378 15.21 -6.63 -8.20
CA HIS A 378 16.03 -7.15 -9.28
C HIS A 378 15.20 -7.93 -10.30
N LYS A 379 14.29 -8.80 -9.83
CA LYS A 379 13.31 -9.49 -10.68
C LYS A 379 12.45 -8.52 -11.48
N TYR A 380 12.00 -7.44 -10.86
CA TYR A 380 11.23 -6.40 -11.53
C TYR A 380 12.07 -5.69 -12.61
N GLN A 381 13.32 -5.34 -12.32
CA GLN A 381 14.23 -4.73 -13.29
C GLN A 381 14.49 -5.64 -14.49
N GLU A 382 14.70 -6.94 -14.27
CA GLU A 382 14.88 -7.91 -15.34
C GLU A 382 13.60 -8.07 -16.17
N LEU A 383 12.44 -8.26 -15.53
CA LEU A 383 11.18 -8.54 -16.22
C LEU A 383 10.59 -7.33 -16.95
N ILE A 384 10.77 -6.12 -16.42
CA ILE A 384 10.12 -4.91 -16.93
C ILE A 384 11.09 -4.00 -17.66
N LEU A 385 12.31 -3.79 -17.14
CA LEU A 385 13.26 -2.86 -17.75
C LEU A 385 14.22 -3.55 -18.72
N GLY A 386 14.53 -4.82 -18.48
CA GLY A 386 15.61 -5.56 -19.13
C GLY A 386 17.00 -4.98 -18.91
N LYS A 387 17.14 -4.04 -17.97
CA LYS A 387 18.41 -3.41 -17.58
C LYS A 387 18.48 -3.30 -16.07
N THR A 388 19.63 -3.64 -15.52
CA THR A 388 19.93 -3.43 -14.11
C THR A 388 20.34 -1.97 -13.88
N GLY A 389 20.13 -1.48 -12.64
CA GLY A 389 20.57 -0.15 -12.22
C GLY A 389 19.45 0.74 -11.67
N MET A 390 19.74 1.39 -10.54
CA MET A 390 18.77 2.20 -9.80
C MET A 390 18.28 3.41 -10.60
N TRP A 391 19.16 4.04 -11.37
CA TRP A 391 18.78 5.19 -12.20
C TRP A 391 17.79 4.82 -13.30
N ASN A 392 18.00 3.67 -13.96
CA ASN A 392 17.08 3.18 -14.99
C ASN A 392 15.71 2.91 -14.40
N LEU A 393 15.66 2.29 -13.21
CA LEU A 393 14.43 2.04 -12.46
C LEU A 393 13.71 3.35 -12.11
N ILE A 394 14.38 4.27 -11.42
CA ILE A 394 13.77 5.55 -11.01
C ILE A 394 13.27 6.33 -12.23
N LYS A 395 14.08 6.43 -13.29
CA LYS A 395 13.72 7.14 -14.52
C LYS A 395 12.47 6.53 -15.17
N TYR A 396 12.42 5.20 -15.29
CA TYR A 396 11.27 4.49 -15.81
C TYR A 396 10.02 4.71 -14.95
N GLU A 397 10.13 4.49 -13.63
CA GLU A 397 9.01 4.62 -12.70
C GLU A 397 8.44 6.04 -12.67
N LEU A 398 9.29 7.08 -12.66
CA LEU A 398 8.83 8.47 -12.69
C LEU A 398 8.05 8.76 -13.98
N ILE A 399 8.56 8.34 -15.14
CA ILE A 399 7.89 8.59 -16.41
C ILE A 399 6.56 7.83 -16.45
N MET A 400 6.56 6.53 -16.15
CA MET A 400 5.36 5.70 -16.25
C MET A 400 4.30 6.09 -15.22
N THR A 401 4.68 6.31 -13.95
CA THR A 401 3.76 6.65 -12.86
C THR A 401 3.02 7.97 -13.11
N PHE A 402 3.70 8.98 -13.65
CA PHE A 402 3.08 10.31 -13.82
C PHE A 402 2.41 10.53 -15.17
N THR A 403 2.72 9.73 -16.21
CA THR A 403 2.25 10.01 -17.57
C THR A 403 1.38 8.91 -18.19
N SER A 404 1.48 7.66 -17.73
CA SER A 404 0.80 6.54 -18.38
C SER A 404 -0.72 6.67 -18.33
N TRP A 405 -1.28 6.96 -17.16
CA TRP A 405 -2.74 7.02 -16.93
C TRP A 405 -3.37 8.38 -17.27
N LEU A 406 -2.57 9.43 -17.51
CA LEU A 406 -3.09 10.78 -17.66
C LEU A 406 -3.89 10.93 -18.98
N PRO A 407 -5.18 11.30 -18.95
CA PRO A 407 -6.00 11.42 -20.15
C PRO A 407 -5.81 12.77 -20.86
N GLY A 408 -6.39 12.87 -22.06
CA GLY A 408 -6.50 14.13 -22.80
C GLY A 408 -5.21 14.64 -23.43
N ALA A 409 -5.26 15.88 -23.93
CA ALA A 409 -4.17 16.50 -24.69
C ALA A 409 -2.87 16.64 -23.88
N LEU A 410 -2.96 16.94 -22.58
CA LEU A 410 -1.80 17.02 -21.70
C LEU A 410 -1.11 15.66 -21.57
N GLY A 411 -1.87 14.58 -21.34
CA GLY A 411 -1.33 13.22 -21.29
C GLY A 411 -0.64 12.83 -22.60
N LEU A 412 -1.28 13.10 -23.74
CA LEU A 412 -0.71 12.87 -25.06
C LEU A 412 0.63 13.61 -25.26
N LEU A 413 0.67 14.90 -24.90
CA LEU A 413 1.88 15.72 -25.01
C LEU A 413 3.01 15.21 -24.11
N LEU A 414 2.70 14.88 -22.86
CA LEU A 414 3.68 14.38 -21.89
C LEU A 414 4.27 13.03 -22.34
N ARG A 415 3.43 12.08 -22.76
CA ARG A 415 3.91 10.77 -23.25
C ARG A 415 4.78 10.94 -24.51
N SER A 416 4.35 11.77 -25.46
CA SER A 416 5.11 12.05 -26.69
C SER A 416 6.48 12.70 -26.42
N LYS A 417 6.67 13.37 -25.28
CA LYS A 417 7.96 13.98 -24.90
C LYS A 417 8.80 13.10 -23.96
N LEU A 418 8.18 12.26 -23.14
CA LEU A 418 8.85 11.53 -22.06
C LEU A 418 9.10 10.07 -22.40
N TYR A 419 8.21 9.38 -23.12
CA TYR A 419 8.46 7.99 -23.54
C TYR A 419 9.71 7.83 -24.42
N PRO A 420 10.02 8.74 -25.37
CA PRO A 420 11.28 8.67 -26.13
C PRO A 420 12.54 8.61 -25.27
N LYS A 421 12.50 9.10 -24.02
CA LYS A 421 13.66 9.09 -23.13
C LYS A 421 13.99 7.71 -22.57
N ILE A 422 13.05 6.76 -22.58
CA ILE A 422 13.24 5.40 -22.07
C ILE A 422 13.36 4.36 -23.19
N LEU A 423 12.85 4.68 -24.38
CA LEU A 423 12.89 3.82 -25.56
C LEU A 423 14.31 3.71 -26.15
N GLY A 424 14.55 2.67 -26.97
CA GLY A 424 15.79 2.49 -27.72
C GLY A 424 15.97 3.57 -28.78
N SER A 425 14.94 3.82 -29.58
CA SER A 425 14.83 4.99 -30.46
C SER A 425 13.36 5.36 -30.69
N CYS A 426 13.10 6.64 -30.95
CA CYS A 426 11.77 7.13 -31.28
C CYS A 426 11.88 8.29 -32.27
N GLY A 427 11.19 8.18 -33.39
CA GLY A 427 11.11 9.18 -34.44
C GLY A 427 10.25 10.39 -34.07
N ARG A 428 9.89 11.16 -35.10
CA ARG A 428 9.07 12.37 -35.03
C ARG A 428 7.61 12.01 -35.22
N ASN A 429 6.74 12.87 -34.67
CA ASN A 429 5.29 12.73 -34.81
C ASN A 429 4.76 11.36 -34.36
N VAL A 430 5.29 10.83 -33.26
CA VAL A 430 4.81 9.59 -32.64
C VAL A 430 3.78 9.92 -31.57
N ALA A 431 2.60 9.32 -31.66
CA ALA A 431 1.51 9.48 -30.70
C ALA A 431 1.38 8.24 -29.81
N PHE A 432 1.28 8.47 -28.50
CA PHE A 432 1.12 7.42 -27.50
C PHE A 432 -0.20 7.60 -26.73
N GLY A 433 -1.06 6.59 -26.81
CA GLY A 433 -2.30 6.45 -26.05
C GLY A 433 -2.09 6.25 -24.55
N THR A 434 -3.18 6.27 -23.81
CA THR A 434 -3.23 6.07 -22.35
C THR A 434 -2.96 4.62 -21.99
N ASN A 435 -2.32 4.41 -20.83
CA ASN A 435 -2.10 3.11 -20.22
C ASN A 435 -1.39 2.09 -21.14
N ILE A 436 -0.50 2.55 -22.01
CA ILE A 436 0.40 1.66 -22.74
C ILE A 436 1.38 1.02 -21.76
N ALA A 437 1.47 -0.31 -21.78
CA ALA A 437 2.51 -1.03 -21.06
C ALA A 437 3.75 -1.12 -21.94
N ILE A 438 4.91 -0.70 -21.39
CA ILE A 438 6.18 -0.71 -22.11
C ILE A 438 7.18 -1.53 -21.31
N ARG A 439 7.68 -2.63 -21.86
CA ARG A 439 8.66 -3.50 -21.21
C ARG A 439 9.88 -3.67 -22.09
N HIS A 440 11.04 -3.80 -21.46
CA HIS A 440 12.35 -3.76 -22.12
C HIS A 440 12.47 -2.55 -23.07
N PRO A 441 12.16 -1.32 -22.59
CA PRO A 441 11.95 -0.17 -23.47
C PRO A 441 13.17 0.15 -24.35
N HIS A 442 14.37 -0.14 -23.86
CA HIS A 442 15.61 0.07 -24.59
C HIS A 442 15.79 -0.79 -25.86
N LYS A 443 14.95 -1.83 -26.04
CA LYS A 443 14.89 -2.70 -27.23
C LYS A 443 13.71 -2.37 -28.16
N ILE A 444 13.00 -1.26 -27.89
CA ILE A 444 11.88 -0.80 -28.71
C ILE A 444 12.34 0.39 -29.54
N HIS A 445 12.18 0.24 -30.86
CA HIS A 445 12.60 1.21 -31.88
C HIS A 445 11.40 1.61 -32.73
N ILE A 446 11.07 2.89 -32.72
CA ILE A 446 9.90 3.45 -33.41
C ILE A 446 10.36 4.55 -34.37
N ASP A 447 9.95 4.48 -35.62
CA ASP A 447 10.29 5.46 -36.66
C ASP A 447 9.25 6.63 -36.70
N ASP A 448 9.16 7.37 -37.81
CA ASP A 448 8.37 8.59 -37.90
C ASP A 448 6.87 8.31 -38.15
N ASN A 449 5.99 9.21 -37.68
CA ASN A 449 4.54 9.22 -37.97
C ASN A 449 3.78 7.98 -37.48
N VAL A 450 4.15 7.44 -36.32
CA VAL A 450 3.53 6.24 -35.74
C VAL A 450 2.44 6.62 -34.74
N VAL A 451 1.35 5.86 -34.72
CA VAL A 451 0.30 5.96 -33.71
C VAL A 451 0.18 4.65 -32.95
N ILE A 452 0.31 4.73 -31.62
CA ILE A 452 0.06 3.62 -30.71
C ILE A 452 -1.11 4.03 -29.82
N ASP A 453 -2.26 3.38 -30.00
CA ASP A 453 -3.50 3.75 -29.32
C ASP A 453 -3.54 3.24 -27.86
N ASP A 454 -4.65 3.48 -27.18
CA ASP A 454 -4.80 3.20 -25.75
C ASP A 454 -4.64 1.71 -25.41
N HIS A 455 -4.06 1.43 -24.23
CA HIS A 455 -3.97 0.10 -23.62
C HIS A 455 -3.17 -0.94 -24.41
N CYS A 456 -2.34 -0.51 -25.36
CA CYS A 456 -1.41 -1.41 -26.03
C CYS A 456 -0.35 -1.95 -25.08
N VAL A 457 0.18 -3.13 -25.39
CA VAL A 457 1.35 -3.70 -24.70
C VAL A 457 2.48 -3.80 -25.71
N LEU A 458 3.61 -3.18 -25.40
CA LEU A 458 4.85 -3.27 -26.15
C LEU A 458 5.89 -3.92 -25.25
N ASP A 459 6.14 -5.21 -25.47
CA ASP A 459 7.05 -6.02 -24.66
C ASP A 459 8.18 -6.55 -25.53
N ALA A 460 9.40 -6.00 -25.36
CA ALA A 460 10.58 -6.42 -26.11
C ALA A 460 11.47 -7.39 -25.30
N LYS A 461 10.87 -8.26 -24.47
CA LYS A 461 11.59 -9.25 -23.66
C LYS A 461 12.41 -10.22 -24.54
N GLY A 462 13.49 -10.71 -23.96
CA GLY A 462 14.44 -11.65 -24.54
C GLY A 462 15.87 -11.25 -24.25
N GLU A 463 16.77 -12.21 -24.13
CA GLU A 463 18.21 -11.98 -23.99
C GLU A 463 18.87 -11.92 -25.38
N GLY A 464 18.53 -12.86 -26.27
CA GLY A 464 19.20 -13.05 -27.57
C GLY A 464 18.69 -12.20 -28.74
N ASN A 465 17.61 -11.44 -28.54
CA ASN A 465 16.93 -10.70 -29.60
C ASN A 465 17.28 -9.21 -29.65
N LYS A 466 17.01 -8.58 -30.79
CA LYS A 466 17.09 -7.13 -30.98
C LYS A 466 15.87 -6.44 -30.37
N GLY A 467 14.70 -7.07 -30.45
CA GLY A 467 13.45 -6.62 -29.83
C GLY A 467 12.37 -6.25 -30.84
N LEU A 468 11.77 -5.07 -30.64
CA LEU A 468 10.61 -4.60 -31.40
C LEU A 468 10.99 -3.41 -32.28
N LYS A 469 10.81 -3.55 -33.59
CA LYS A 469 10.98 -2.47 -34.57
C LYS A 469 9.64 -2.10 -35.21
N ILE A 470 9.33 -0.80 -35.22
CA ILE A 470 8.11 -0.22 -35.79
C ILE A 470 8.50 0.85 -36.81
N GLY A 471 8.20 0.59 -38.09
CA GLY A 471 8.49 1.45 -39.24
C GLY A 471 7.60 2.70 -39.31
N ASN A 472 7.78 3.46 -40.39
CA ASN A 472 7.11 4.74 -40.59
C ASN A 472 5.63 4.58 -40.87
N GLY A 473 4.80 5.50 -40.39
CA GLY A 473 3.37 5.53 -40.73
C GLY A 473 2.57 4.35 -40.17
N VAL A 474 3.12 3.60 -39.20
CA VAL A 474 2.45 2.46 -38.58
C VAL A 474 1.33 2.92 -37.65
N PHE A 475 0.19 2.22 -37.70
CA PHE A 475 -0.92 2.39 -36.77
C PHE A 475 -1.13 1.11 -35.97
N ILE A 476 -1.14 1.21 -34.63
CA ILE A 476 -1.44 0.11 -33.71
C ILE A 476 -2.70 0.46 -32.94
N GLY A 477 -3.77 -0.29 -33.19
CA GLY A 477 -5.06 -0.11 -32.55
C GLY A 477 -5.08 -0.50 -31.06
N ARG A 478 -6.08 0.05 -30.34
CA ARG A 478 -6.33 -0.20 -28.91
C ARG A 478 -6.27 -1.66 -28.51
N ASN A 479 -5.77 -1.89 -27.29
CA ASN A 479 -5.67 -3.20 -26.65
C ASN A 479 -4.83 -4.22 -27.43
N THR A 480 -4.05 -3.80 -28.42
CA THR A 480 -3.17 -4.70 -29.18
C THR A 480 -1.90 -5.00 -28.40
N ILE A 481 -1.48 -6.26 -28.42
CA ILE A 481 -0.33 -6.78 -27.68
C ILE A 481 0.74 -7.19 -28.67
N LEU A 482 1.93 -6.58 -28.57
CA LEU A 482 3.15 -6.97 -29.26
C LEU A 482 4.14 -7.48 -28.20
N THR A 483 4.47 -8.77 -28.23
CA THR A 483 5.35 -9.39 -27.23
C THR A 483 6.45 -10.22 -27.89
N CYS A 484 7.69 -9.90 -27.53
CA CYS A 484 8.88 -10.65 -27.86
C CYS A 484 9.23 -11.61 -26.70
N HIS A 485 9.56 -12.83 -27.05
CA HIS A 485 10.08 -13.87 -26.18
C HIS A 485 11.31 -14.46 -26.87
N ASP A 486 12.42 -13.73 -26.91
CA ASP A 486 13.66 -14.08 -27.65
C ASP A 486 13.57 -14.08 -29.18
N GLY A 487 12.39 -13.84 -29.75
CA GLY A 487 12.22 -13.50 -31.16
C GLY A 487 12.05 -12.00 -31.40
N ASP A 488 12.35 -11.55 -32.62
CA ASP A 488 12.16 -10.16 -33.06
C ASP A 488 10.78 -9.97 -33.70
N ILE A 489 10.11 -8.86 -33.40
CA ILE A 489 8.93 -8.40 -34.15
C ILE A 489 9.35 -7.18 -34.99
N VAL A 490 9.15 -7.27 -36.30
CA VAL A 490 9.44 -6.19 -37.24
C VAL A 490 8.17 -5.82 -38.00
N LEU A 491 7.69 -4.61 -37.77
CA LEU A 491 6.66 -3.97 -38.56
C LEU A 491 7.34 -2.97 -39.50
N GLU A 492 7.23 -3.18 -40.81
CA GLU A 492 7.73 -2.24 -41.81
C GLU A 492 6.76 -1.07 -42.02
N ASP A 493 7.02 -0.23 -43.02
CA ASP A 493 6.33 1.02 -43.22
C ASP A 493 4.86 0.83 -43.65
N ASN A 494 3.99 1.71 -43.19
CA ASN A 494 2.55 1.75 -43.51
C ASN A 494 1.79 0.47 -43.13
N VAL A 495 2.24 -0.24 -42.10
CA VAL A 495 1.47 -1.34 -41.50
C VAL A 495 0.34 -0.79 -40.62
N ASN A 496 -0.88 -1.23 -40.88
CA ASN A 496 -2.05 -0.92 -40.06
C ASN A 496 -2.50 -2.17 -39.30
N ILE A 497 -2.47 -2.10 -37.97
CA ILE A 497 -2.93 -3.15 -37.06
C ILE A 497 -4.21 -2.70 -36.37
N GLY A 498 -5.27 -3.49 -36.54
CA GLY A 498 -6.56 -3.29 -35.91
C GLY A 498 -6.54 -3.44 -34.39
N PHE A 499 -7.73 -3.41 -33.80
CA PHE A 499 -7.93 -3.46 -32.35
C PHE A 499 -7.87 -4.89 -31.81
N ASN A 500 -7.37 -5.03 -30.58
CA ASN A 500 -7.33 -6.31 -29.85
C ASN A 500 -6.57 -7.42 -30.59
N CYS A 501 -5.53 -7.07 -31.34
CA CYS A 501 -4.67 -8.08 -31.98
C CYS A 501 -3.60 -8.55 -30.99
N VAL A 502 -3.10 -9.77 -31.19
CA VAL A 502 -1.97 -10.30 -30.42
C VAL A 502 -0.91 -10.80 -31.40
N ILE A 503 0.31 -10.28 -31.26
CA ILE A 503 1.48 -10.70 -32.03
C ILE A 503 2.54 -11.12 -31.02
N SER A 504 2.82 -12.42 -30.97
CA SER A 504 3.72 -13.03 -29.99
C SER A 504 4.83 -13.80 -30.69
N SER A 505 6.08 -13.38 -30.46
CA SER A 505 7.26 -13.88 -31.16
C SER A 505 8.13 -14.71 -30.22
N LEU A 506 8.31 -16.01 -30.53
CA LEU A 506 9.41 -16.82 -29.99
C LEU A 506 10.54 -16.92 -31.03
N GLY A 507 10.18 -17.08 -32.30
CA GLY A 507 10.96 -16.83 -33.49
C GLY A 507 10.49 -15.55 -34.19
N SER A 508 11.26 -15.08 -35.17
CA SER A 508 11.02 -13.75 -35.78
C SER A 508 9.67 -13.65 -36.50
N ILE A 509 8.94 -12.56 -36.26
CA ILE A 509 7.72 -12.19 -37.00
C ILE A 509 8.01 -10.92 -37.78
N VAL A 510 7.89 -11.00 -39.10
CA VAL A 510 8.09 -9.87 -40.02
C VAL A 510 6.79 -9.59 -40.75
N ILE A 511 6.28 -8.37 -40.59
CA ILE A 511 5.14 -7.84 -41.34
C ILE A 511 5.68 -6.74 -42.25
N LYS A 512 5.67 -7.01 -43.54
CA LYS A 512 6.18 -6.10 -44.55
C LYS A 512 5.22 -4.94 -44.84
N GLU A 513 5.70 -4.02 -45.68
CA GLU A 513 5.06 -2.75 -45.96
C GLU A 513 3.61 -2.85 -46.49
N ASN A 514 2.83 -1.80 -46.23
CA ASN A 514 1.49 -1.58 -46.79
C ASN A 514 0.46 -2.66 -46.41
N HIS A 515 0.53 -3.14 -45.18
CA HIS A 515 -0.36 -4.18 -44.67
C HIS A 515 -1.62 -3.61 -44.00
N LEU A 516 -2.78 -4.26 -44.21
CA LEU A 516 -4.00 -4.00 -43.44
C LEU A 516 -4.39 -5.24 -42.63
N MET A 517 -4.31 -5.16 -41.30
CA MET A 517 -4.75 -6.21 -40.39
C MET A 517 -6.00 -5.73 -39.66
N ALA A 518 -7.12 -6.45 -39.82
CA ALA A 518 -8.34 -6.15 -39.09
C ALA A 518 -8.24 -6.55 -37.61
N ALA A 519 -9.30 -6.26 -36.84
CA ALA A 519 -9.33 -6.52 -35.40
C ALA A 519 -9.28 -8.02 -35.05
N PHE A 520 -8.83 -8.32 -33.83
CA PHE A 520 -8.81 -9.66 -33.24
C PHE A 520 -7.92 -10.69 -33.96
N CYS A 521 -6.95 -10.25 -34.75
CA CYS A 521 -5.98 -11.17 -35.36
C CYS A 521 -4.98 -11.70 -34.34
N TYR A 522 -4.52 -12.92 -34.56
CA TYR A 522 -3.61 -13.65 -33.67
C TYR A 522 -2.41 -14.22 -34.45
N LEU A 523 -1.22 -13.67 -34.26
CA LEU A 523 0.01 -14.12 -34.91
C LEU A 523 0.95 -14.68 -33.84
N VAL A 524 1.36 -15.95 -33.98
CA VAL A 524 2.26 -16.59 -33.02
C VAL A 524 3.39 -17.31 -33.72
N GLY A 525 4.60 -16.75 -33.62
CA GLY A 525 5.82 -17.29 -34.20
C GLY A 525 6.53 -18.24 -33.24
N GLY A 526 5.82 -19.23 -32.71
CA GLY A 526 6.39 -20.27 -31.87
C GLY A 526 5.37 -21.35 -31.52
N ASP A 527 5.84 -22.57 -31.29
CA ASP A 527 5.00 -23.70 -30.92
C ASP A 527 5.71 -24.61 -29.90
N HIS A 528 5.00 -25.63 -29.41
CA HIS A 528 5.53 -26.64 -28.51
C HIS A 528 5.89 -27.92 -29.25
N VAL A 529 7.00 -28.53 -28.85
CA VAL A 529 7.29 -29.91 -29.26
C VAL A 529 6.31 -30.83 -28.52
N ALA A 530 5.66 -31.74 -29.25
CA ALA A 530 4.62 -32.60 -28.70
C ALA A 530 4.78 -34.08 -29.12
N ASP A 531 5.93 -34.45 -29.70
CA ASP A 531 6.15 -35.80 -30.25
C ASP A 531 6.23 -36.89 -29.17
N ARG A 532 6.55 -36.52 -27.93
CA ARG A 532 6.68 -37.47 -26.82
C ARG A 532 5.40 -37.57 -26.01
N THR A 533 4.92 -38.79 -25.79
CA THR A 533 3.72 -39.04 -24.96
C THR A 533 4.04 -39.45 -23.53
N ASP A 534 5.32 -39.72 -23.23
CA ASP A 534 5.83 -40.14 -21.92
C ASP A 534 6.26 -38.97 -21.02
N MET A 535 6.12 -37.73 -21.48
CA MET A 535 6.51 -36.51 -20.77
C MET A 535 5.49 -35.40 -21.00
N PRO A 536 5.13 -34.58 -19.99
CA PRO A 536 4.25 -33.44 -20.20
C PRO A 536 4.82 -32.46 -21.25
N ILE A 537 3.96 -31.91 -22.13
CA ILE A 537 4.32 -30.97 -23.22
C ILE A 537 5.19 -29.82 -22.71
N LEU A 538 4.92 -29.34 -21.50
CA LEU A 538 5.69 -28.27 -20.85
C LEU A 538 7.20 -28.52 -20.81
N TYR A 539 7.64 -29.79 -20.79
CA TYR A 539 9.04 -30.19 -20.66
C TYR A 539 9.65 -30.75 -21.94
N GLN A 540 8.90 -30.74 -23.06
CA GLN A 540 9.37 -31.30 -24.32
C GLN A 540 10.14 -30.30 -25.19
N GLY A 541 10.13 -29.02 -24.80
CA GLY A 541 10.77 -27.94 -25.55
C GLY A 541 9.79 -27.18 -26.45
N ARG A 542 10.35 -26.31 -27.30
CA ARG A 542 9.59 -25.41 -28.19
C ARG A 542 10.22 -25.35 -29.57
N THR A 543 9.42 -25.01 -30.57
CA THR A 543 9.86 -24.67 -31.92
C THR A 543 9.59 -23.19 -32.21
N ALA A 544 10.41 -22.60 -33.08
CA ALA A 544 10.36 -21.17 -33.39
C ALA A 544 10.77 -20.95 -34.85
N LYS A 545 9.87 -21.24 -35.79
CA LYS A 545 10.13 -21.07 -37.24
C LYS A 545 9.93 -19.63 -37.70
N GLY A 546 9.10 -18.86 -36.98
CA GLY A 546 8.77 -17.47 -37.32
C GLY A 546 7.60 -17.35 -38.28
N ILE A 547 7.21 -16.11 -38.58
CA ILE A 547 6.12 -15.78 -39.50
C ILE A 547 6.58 -14.68 -40.44
N VAL A 548 6.27 -14.80 -41.73
CA VAL A 548 6.49 -13.75 -42.72
C VAL A 548 5.18 -13.38 -43.39
N ILE A 549 4.77 -12.12 -43.24
CA ILE A 549 3.65 -11.54 -43.96
C ILE A 549 4.25 -10.57 -44.99
N GLU A 550 4.15 -10.92 -46.27
CA GLU A 550 4.69 -10.10 -47.36
C GLU A 550 3.92 -8.79 -47.60
N GLU A 551 4.28 -8.06 -48.66
CA GLU A 551 3.78 -6.71 -48.93
C GLU A 551 2.30 -6.71 -49.37
N ASN A 552 1.58 -5.63 -49.04
CA ASN A 552 0.22 -5.36 -49.55
C ASN A 552 -0.83 -6.45 -49.27
N ILE A 553 -0.79 -7.03 -48.07
CA ILE A 553 -1.73 -8.07 -47.64
C ILE A 553 -2.87 -7.47 -46.82
N TRP A 554 -4.05 -8.08 -46.94
CA TRP A 554 -5.19 -7.83 -46.07
C TRP A 554 -5.57 -9.08 -45.28
N LEU A 555 -5.45 -9.00 -43.95
CA LEU A 555 -5.98 -10.02 -43.03
C LEU A 555 -7.34 -9.56 -42.49
N GLY A 556 -8.37 -10.36 -42.75
CA GLY A 556 -9.71 -10.17 -42.22
C GLY A 556 -9.76 -10.35 -40.70
N ALA A 557 -10.87 -9.93 -40.08
CA ALA A 557 -11.00 -9.95 -38.63
C ALA A 557 -10.89 -11.38 -38.08
N GLY A 558 -10.21 -11.55 -36.95
CA GLY A 558 -10.09 -12.86 -36.31
C GLY A 558 -9.18 -13.87 -37.02
N VAL A 559 -8.39 -13.45 -38.02
CA VAL A 559 -7.42 -14.34 -38.67
C VAL A 559 -6.34 -14.76 -37.68
N ALA A 560 -6.03 -16.06 -37.63
CA ALA A 560 -4.89 -16.59 -36.91
C ALA A 560 -3.80 -17.04 -37.89
N VAL A 561 -2.54 -16.71 -37.60
CA VAL A 561 -1.36 -17.15 -38.37
C VAL A 561 -0.41 -17.88 -37.43
N LEU A 562 -0.14 -19.15 -37.75
CA LEU A 562 0.65 -20.04 -36.91
C LEU A 562 2.12 -20.06 -37.29
N ASP A 563 2.97 -20.56 -36.39
CA ASP A 563 4.42 -20.64 -36.56
C ASP A 563 4.81 -21.37 -37.86
N GLY A 564 5.79 -20.83 -38.57
CA GLY A 564 6.28 -21.34 -39.85
C GLY A 564 5.44 -20.98 -41.07
N SER A 565 4.47 -20.06 -40.92
CA SER A 565 3.60 -19.63 -42.02
C SER A 565 4.18 -18.44 -42.79
N THR A 566 3.97 -18.44 -44.10
CA THR A 566 4.22 -17.29 -44.99
C THR A 566 2.95 -16.91 -45.72
N VAL A 567 2.54 -15.64 -45.66
CA VAL A 567 1.46 -15.12 -46.51
C VAL A 567 2.09 -14.32 -47.64
N GLY A 568 1.92 -14.78 -48.87
CA GLY A 568 2.50 -14.18 -50.07
C GLY A 568 1.85 -12.84 -50.43
N ARG A 569 2.63 -11.96 -51.07
CA ARG A 569 2.26 -10.58 -51.39
C ARG A 569 0.93 -10.45 -52.11
N ASP A 570 0.29 -9.30 -51.97
CA ASP A 570 -0.99 -8.98 -52.61
C ASP A 570 -2.15 -9.93 -52.27
N SER A 571 -2.04 -10.73 -51.22
CA SER A 571 -3.07 -11.69 -50.83
C SER A 571 -4.11 -11.12 -49.88
N ILE A 572 -5.28 -11.76 -49.85
CA ILE A 572 -6.38 -11.47 -48.92
C ILE A 572 -6.70 -12.75 -48.17
N VAL A 573 -6.63 -12.70 -46.84
CA VAL A 573 -7.06 -13.81 -45.97
C VAL A 573 -8.40 -13.42 -45.35
N GLY A 574 -9.45 -14.19 -45.63
CA GLY A 574 -10.79 -13.91 -45.13
C GLY A 574 -10.89 -14.04 -43.61
N ALA A 575 -11.91 -13.39 -43.04
CA ALA A 575 -12.14 -13.38 -41.60
C ALA A 575 -12.20 -14.80 -40.99
N HIS A 576 -11.69 -14.94 -39.77
CA HIS A 576 -11.62 -16.19 -39.01
C HIS A 576 -10.89 -17.36 -39.67
N ALA A 577 -10.08 -17.11 -40.71
CA ALA A 577 -9.24 -18.15 -41.29
C ALA A 577 -8.00 -18.44 -40.42
N VAL A 578 -7.50 -19.68 -40.48
CA VAL A 578 -6.28 -20.10 -39.77
C VAL A 578 -5.22 -20.46 -40.79
N VAL A 579 -4.20 -19.61 -40.92
CA VAL A 579 -3.04 -19.86 -41.78
C VAL A 579 -2.07 -20.79 -41.04
N ASN A 580 -1.85 -21.96 -41.62
CA ASN A 580 -0.90 -22.96 -41.13
C ASN A 580 -0.06 -23.45 -42.33
N GLY A 581 1.01 -22.73 -42.63
CA GLY A 581 1.85 -22.93 -43.80
C GLY A 581 1.81 -21.74 -44.78
N ASN A 582 2.05 -22.02 -46.05
CA ASN A 582 2.22 -20.97 -47.06
C ASN A 582 0.92 -20.67 -47.81
N ILE A 583 0.63 -19.37 -47.99
CA ILE A 583 -0.39 -18.86 -48.91
C ILE A 583 0.34 -18.21 -50.09
N ASP A 584 0.06 -18.67 -51.31
CA ASP A 584 0.72 -18.15 -52.51
C ASP A 584 0.37 -16.67 -52.77
N PRO A 585 1.27 -15.88 -53.40
CA PRO A 585 0.98 -14.51 -53.80
C PRO A 585 -0.31 -14.35 -54.62
N TYR A 586 -0.95 -13.19 -54.51
CA TYR A 586 -2.22 -12.87 -55.17
C TYR A 586 -3.39 -13.79 -54.79
N SER A 587 -3.32 -14.51 -53.67
CA SER A 587 -4.38 -15.44 -53.26
C SER A 587 -5.51 -14.73 -52.52
N ILE A 588 -6.74 -15.20 -52.70
CA ILE A 588 -7.83 -15.01 -51.75
C ILE A 588 -7.99 -16.34 -51.02
N ALA A 589 -7.67 -16.40 -49.73
CA ALA A 589 -7.69 -17.61 -48.92
C ALA A 589 -8.70 -17.52 -47.78
N VAL A 590 -9.40 -18.61 -47.47
CA VAL A 590 -10.41 -18.69 -46.39
C VAL A 590 -10.39 -20.06 -45.71
N GLY A 591 -10.94 -20.17 -44.51
CA GLY A 591 -11.19 -21.44 -43.82
C GLY A 591 -10.14 -21.85 -42.77
N ILE A 592 -10.34 -23.03 -42.18
CA ILE A 592 -9.49 -23.62 -41.14
C ILE A 592 -9.14 -25.07 -41.55
N PRO A 593 -7.91 -25.36 -42.01
CA PRO A 593 -6.87 -24.39 -42.35
C PRO A 593 -7.25 -23.55 -43.59
N ALA A 594 -6.64 -22.37 -43.71
CA ALA A 594 -6.88 -21.44 -44.81
C ALA A 594 -6.44 -22.06 -46.14
N LYS A 595 -7.32 -22.02 -47.15
CA LYS A 595 -7.04 -22.49 -48.51
C LYS A 595 -7.39 -21.41 -49.53
N THR A 596 -6.56 -21.29 -50.56
CA THR A 596 -6.81 -20.38 -51.68
C THR A 596 -8.06 -20.82 -52.43
N ILE A 597 -9.07 -19.94 -52.48
CA ILE A 597 -10.31 -20.15 -53.22
C ILE A 597 -10.30 -19.48 -54.60
N ARG A 598 -9.47 -18.45 -54.77
CA ARG A 598 -9.40 -17.69 -56.03
C ARG A 598 -8.14 -16.85 -56.10
N ASP A 599 -7.62 -16.65 -57.30
CA ASP A 599 -6.65 -15.61 -57.59
C ASP A 599 -7.31 -14.22 -57.61
N ARG A 600 -6.77 -13.28 -56.82
CA ARG A 600 -7.24 -11.89 -56.68
C ARG A 600 -7.30 -11.17 -58.02
N ARG A 601 -6.40 -11.47 -58.97
CA ARG A 601 -6.30 -10.82 -60.29
C ARG A 601 -7.48 -11.15 -61.20
N ASN A 602 -8.15 -12.28 -60.98
CA ASN A 602 -9.27 -12.72 -61.82
C ASN A 602 -10.59 -11.94 -61.56
N GLY A 603 -10.58 -10.93 -60.67
CA GLY A 603 -11.78 -10.18 -60.23
C GLY A 603 -12.26 -9.03 -61.12
N LYS A 604 -11.64 -8.75 -62.26
CA LYS A 604 -12.06 -7.65 -63.17
C LYS A 604 -12.06 -8.06 -64.65
N LYS A 605 -13.19 -8.60 -65.11
CA LYS A 605 -13.71 -8.35 -66.47
C LYS A 605 -15.12 -7.77 -66.35
N LYS A 606 -15.24 -6.50 -65.94
CA LYS A 606 -16.50 -5.76 -66.18
C LYS A 606 -16.48 -5.35 -67.66
N GLN A 607 -17.40 -5.94 -68.42
CA GLN A 607 -17.68 -5.61 -69.82
C GLN A 607 -17.77 -4.09 -70.01
N ALA A 608 -16.88 -3.54 -70.82
CA ALA A 608 -17.16 -2.28 -71.50
C ALA A 608 -18.31 -2.58 -72.48
N LYS A 609 -19.55 -2.29 -72.09
CA LYS A 609 -20.65 -2.24 -73.06
C LYS A 609 -20.41 -1.04 -73.95
N THR A 610 -20.01 -1.33 -75.17
CA THR A 610 -20.02 -0.46 -76.34
C THR A 610 -21.37 0.22 -76.43
N VAL A 611 -21.40 1.55 -76.27
CA VAL A 611 -22.53 2.36 -76.73
C VAL A 611 -22.30 2.55 -78.23
N SER A 612 -22.90 1.69 -79.04
CA SER A 612 -23.04 1.93 -80.48
C SER A 612 -24.26 2.81 -80.68
N LYS A 613 -23.96 4.03 -81.16
CA LYS A 613 -24.76 5.05 -81.86
C LYS A 613 -26.27 4.89 -81.92
#